data_AF-A0A0F9PIT4-F1
#
_entry.id   AF-A0A0F9PIT4-F1
#
_cell.length_a   1.000
_cell.length_b   1.000
_cell.length_c   1.000
_cell.angle_alpha   90.00
_cell.angle_beta   90.00
_cell.angle_gamma   90.00
#
_symmetry.space_group_name_H-M   'P 1'
#
loop_
_entity.id
_entity.type
_entity.pdbx_description
1 polymer ?
#
loop_
_entity_poly.entity_id
_entity_poly.type
_entity_poly.pdbx_seq_one_letter_code
_entity_poly.pdbx_strand_id
1 'polypeptide(L)'
;MSKLLELYTHLHRKDAPLPEKSKLESIWEEITANPLLHYFVVEHNNKIVSSCSLSVIPNLTRGGRPYGLIENVVTHTEYRR
;
A
#
# COMPACT_ATOMS: atom_id res chain seq x y z
N MET A 1 9.72 -1.43 -4.39
CA MET A 1 9.12 -2.34 -3.38
C MET A 1 9.87 -2.37 -2.06
N SER A 2 11.20 -2.55 -2.01
CA SER A 2 11.97 -2.64 -0.74
C SER A 2 11.73 -1.49 0.25
N LYS A 3 11.80 -0.23 -0.20
CA LYS A 3 11.54 0.96 0.63
C LYS A 3 10.11 1.00 1.22
N LEU A 4 9.13 0.43 0.50
CA LEU A 4 7.74 0.35 0.97
C LEU A 4 7.58 -0.72 2.05
N LEU A 5 8.22 -1.88 1.88
CA LEU A 5 8.25 -2.94 2.89
C LEU A 5 8.95 -2.46 4.18
N GLU A 6 10.02 -1.68 4.06
CA GLU A 6 10.65 -1.01 5.21
C GLU A 6 9.64 -0.11 5.95
N LEU A 7 8.88 0.70 5.21
CA LEU A 7 7.86 1.56 5.83
C LEU A 7 6.75 0.75 6.54
N TYR A 8 6.33 -0.39 6.01
CA TYR A 8 5.31 -1.24 6.62
C TYR A 8 5.71 -1.84 7.97
N THR A 9 7.00 -1.87 8.31
CA THR A 9 7.44 -2.19 9.68
C THR A 9 6.94 -1.17 10.73
N HIS A 10 6.57 0.04 10.30
CA HIS A 10 5.95 1.06 11.16
C HIS A 10 4.42 0.97 11.24
N LEU A 11 3.79 0.11 10.42
CA LEU A 11 2.34 -0.13 10.40
C LEU A 11 1.94 -1.13 11.50
N HIS A 12 2.66 -2.26 11.58
CA HIS A 12 2.43 -3.30 12.58
C HIS A 12 3.71 -3.59 13.37
N ARG A 13 3.65 -3.47 14.71
CA ARG A 13 4.81 -3.78 15.60
C ARG A 13 5.23 -5.25 15.55
N LYS A 14 4.29 -6.14 15.26
CA LYS A 14 4.50 -7.58 15.06
C LYS A 14 3.63 -7.99 13.89
N ASP A 15 4.27 -8.42 12.82
CA ASP A 15 3.59 -8.86 11.61
C ASP A 15 3.99 -10.32 11.30
N ALA A 16 3.22 -10.97 10.43
CA ALA A 16 3.59 -12.26 9.89
C ALA A 16 4.90 -12.17 9.09
N PRO A 17 5.72 -13.24 9.05
CA PRO A 17 6.91 -13.25 8.21
C PRO A 17 6.53 -13.05 6.75
N LEU A 18 7.35 -12.30 6.02
CA LEU A 18 7.18 -12.14 4.58
C LEU A 18 7.37 -13.49 3.88
N PRO A 19 6.61 -13.77 2.80
CA PRO A 19 6.83 -14.95 1.97
C PRO A 19 8.15 -14.84 1.19
N GLU A 20 8.50 -15.91 0.47
CA GLU A 20 9.66 -15.92 -0.41
C GLU A 20 9.61 -14.79 -1.44
N LYS A 21 10.79 -14.31 -1.84
CA LYS A 21 10.94 -13.14 -2.71
C LYS A 21 10.17 -13.26 -4.03
N SER A 22 10.20 -14.43 -4.67
CA SER A 22 9.47 -14.68 -5.92
C SER A 22 7.96 -14.48 -5.75
N LYS A 23 7.40 -14.94 -4.64
CA LYS A 23 5.97 -14.78 -4.33
C LYS A 23 5.62 -13.31 -4.07
N LEU A 24 6.49 -12.57 -3.37
CA LEU A 24 6.32 -11.12 -3.18
C LEU A 24 6.33 -10.36 -4.51
N GLU A 25 7.26 -10.69 -5.40
CA GLU A 25 7.38 -10.07 -6.73
C GLU A 25 6.12 -10.33 -7.56
N SER A 26 5.60 -11.56 -7.59
CA SER A 26 4.34 -11.86 -8.27
C SER A 26 3.14 -11.10 -7.70
N ILE A 27 3.04 -10.96 -6.36
CA ILE A 27 1.98 -10.16 -5.73
C ILE A 27 2.10 -8.69 -6.16
N TRP A 28 3.31 -8.15 -6.20
CA TRP A 28 3.54 -6.78 -6.61
C TRP A 28 3.24 -6.53 -8.09
N GLU A 29 3.57 -7.47 -8.96
CA GLU A 29 3.19 -7.45 -10.37
C GLU A 29 1.66 -7.45 -10.53
N GLU A 30 0.95 -8.30 -9.80
CA GLU A 30 -0.52 -8.32 -9.79
C GLU A 30 -1.11 -6.98 -9.35
N ILE A 31 -0.58 -6.39 -8.27
CA ILE A 31 -1.02 -5.08 -7.78
C ILE A 31 -0.78 -3.99 -8.82
N THR A 32 0.42 -3.94 -9.40
CA THR A 32 0.82 -2.86 -10.32
C THR A 32 0.19 -3.00 -11.71
N ALA A 33 -0.19 -4.21 -12.11
CA ALA A 33 -0.93 -4.44 -13.35
C ALA A 33 -2.44 -4.12 -13.22
N ASN A 34 -2.96 -4.04 -12.00
CA ASN A 34 -4.40 -3.80 -11.78
C ASN A 34 -4.71 -2.29 -11.75
N PRO A 35 -5.49 -1.76 -12.72
CA PRO A 35 -5.79 -0.33 -12.79
C PRO A 35 -6.73 0.17 -11.69
N LEU A 36 -7.33 -0.72 -10.88
CA LEU A 36 -8.20 -0.38 -9.75
C LEU A 36 -7.45 -0.30 -8.43
N LEU A 37 -6.15 -0.65 -8.41
CA LEU A 37 -5.32 -0.60 -7.22
C LEU A 37 -4.27 0.51 -7.39
N HIS A 38 -4.21 1.40 -6.41
CA HIS A 38 -3.26 2.51 -6.41
C HIS A 38 -2.48 2.54 -5.12
N TYR A 39 -1.16 2.68 -5.23
CA TYR A 39 -0.27 2.86 -4.09
C TYR A 39 0.30 4.28 -4.14
N PHE A 40 -0.05 5.08 -3.14
CA PHE A 40 0.47 6.43 -2.99
C PHE A 40 1.60 6.42 -1.97
N VAL A 41 2.68 7.13 -2.30
CA VAL A 41 3.87 7.22 -1.46
C VAL A 41 4.34 8.66 -1.38
N VAL A 42 4.84 9.05 -0.21
CA VAL A 42 5.57 10.30 0.00
C VAL A 42 7.03 9.95 0.16
N GLU A 43 7.86 10.44 -0.76
CA GLU A 43 9.31 10.31 -0.69
C GLU A 43 9.94 11.57 -0.10
N HIS A 44 10.84 11.39 0.87
CA HIS A 44 11.64 12.44 1.48
C HIS A 44 13.06 11.93 1.72
N ASN A 45 14.07 12.65 1.26
CA ASN A 45 15.49 12.27 1.35
C ASN A 45 15.75 10.83 0.89
N ASN A 46 15.23 10.44 -0.28
CA ASN A 46 15.36 9.11 -0.86
C ASN A 46 14.74 7.98 0.00
N LYS A 47 13.87 8.30 0.96
CA LYS A 47 13.12 7.34 1.80
C LYS A 47 11.62 7.53 1.62
N ILE A 48 10.87 6.44 1.57
CA ILE A 48 9.40 6.53 1.64
C ILE A 48 9.02 6.75 3.11
N VAL A 49 8.46 7.91 3.41
CA VAL A 49 8.14 8.33 4.79
C VAL A 49 6.65 8.22 5.10
N SER A 50 5.79 8.11 4.09
CA SER A 50 4.37 7.84 4.27
C SER A 50 3.81 7.10 3.05
N SER A 51 2.79 6.29 3.27
CA SER A 51 2.05 5.63 2.18
C SER A 51 0.60 5.37 2.56
N CYS A 52 -0.23 5.17 1.54
CA CYS A 52 -1.52 4.49 1.65
C CYS A 52 -1.82 3.73 0.35
N SER A 53 -2.72 2.75 0.45
CA SER A 53 -3.26 2.03 -0.71
C SER A 53 -4.72 2.41 -0.91
N LEU A 54 -5.14 2.61 -2.17
CA LEU A 54 -6.52 2.82 -2.57
C LEU A 54 -6.97 1.68 -3.48
N SER A 55 -8.07 1.03 -3.10
CA SER A 55 -8.79 0.07 -3.94
C SER A 55 -10.07 0.71 -4.46
N VAL A 56 -10.23 0.79 -5.78
CA VAL A 56 -11.46 1.26 -6.44
C VAL A 56 -12.37 0.06 -6.68
N ILE A 57 -13.51 0.01 -5.99
CA ILE A 57 -14.42 -1.13 -5.99
C ILE A 57 -15.64 -0.81 -6.86
N PRO A 58 -15.89 -1.57 -7.95
CA PRO A 58 -17.12 -1.48 -8.73
C PRO A 58 -18.34 -1.79 -7.87
N ASN A 59 -19.45 -1.09 -8.12
CA ASN A 59 -20.60 -1.15 -7.24
C ASN A 59 -21.89 -0.88 -8.03
N LEU A 60 -22.94 -1.67 -7.77
CA LEU A 60 -24.24 -1.52 -8.44
C LEU A 60 -25.13 -0.47 -7.76
N THR A 61 -24.84 -0.11 -6.52
CA THR A 61 -25.62 0.92 -5.80
C THR A 61 -25.25 2.33 -6.28
N ARG A 62 -26.04 3.33 -5.88
CA ARG A 62 -25.81 4.76 -6.22
C ARG A 62 -25.61 5.02 -7.72
N GLY A 63 -26.36 4.29 -8.57
CA GLY A 63 -26.32 4.45 -10.03
C GLY A 63 -25.07 3.86 -10.69
N GLY A 64 -24.55 2.74 -10.17
CA GLY A 64 -23.37 2.09 -10.75
C GLY A 64 -22.04 2.77 -10.40
N ARG A 65 -22.05 3.77 -9.50
CA ARG A 65 -20.83 4.51 -9.17
C ARG A 65 -19.93 3.68 -8.26
N PRO A 66 -18.64 3.52 -8.60
CA PRO A 66 -17.69 2.84 -7.74
C PRO A 66 -17.44 3.64 -6.46
N TYR A 67 -16.80 3.01 -5.49
CA TYR A 67 -16.29 3.66 -4.29
C TYR A 67 -14.86 3.25 -4.01
N GLY A 68 -14.14 4.08 -3.25
CA GLY A 68 -12.76 3.81 -2.86
C GLY A 68 -12.68 3.27 -1.43
N LEU A 69 -11.80 2.30 -1.22
CA LEU A 69 -11.35 1.88 0.11
C LEU A 69 -9.88 2.29 0.26
N ILE A 70 -9.58 3.11 1.28
CA ILE A 70 -8.21 3.47 1.64
C ILE A 70 -7.77 2.59 2.80
N GLU A 71 -6.65 1.90 2.62
CA GLU A 71 -6.05 0.97 3.58
C GLU A 71 -4.55 1.22 3.71
N ASN A 72 -3.92 0.53 4.67
CA ASN A 72 -2.47 0.52 4.88
C ASN A 72 -1.87 1.94 5.01
N VAL A 73 -2.60 2.85 5.65
CA VAL A 73 -2.16 4.22 5.91
C VAL A 73 -1.09 4.19 6.99
N VAL A 74 0.12 4.57 6.62
CA VAL A 74 1.26 4.62 7.54
C VAL A 74 2.11 5.83 7.27
N THR A 75 2.59 6.44 8.34
CA THR A 75 3.68 7.41 8.34
C THR A 75 4.80 6.83 9.21
N HIS A 76 6.04 6.95 8.76
CA HIS A 76 7.23 6.54 9.51
C HIS A 76 7.24 7.22 10.89
N THR A 77 7.59 6.49 11.94
CA THR A 77 7.43 6.97 13.33
C THR A 77 8.16 8.27 13.63
N GLU A 78 9.36 8.47 13.05
CA GLU A 78 10.15 9.71 13.19
C GLU A 78 9.57 10.93 12.45
N TYR A 79 8.58 10.73 11.58
CA TYR A 79 7.94 11.79 10.79
C TYR A 79 6.50 12.09 11.25
N ARG A 80 6.05 11.45 12.35
CA ARG A 80 4.75 11.74 12.98
C ARG A 80 4.87 13.00 13.85
N ARG A 81 3.86 13.86 13.82
CA ARG A 81 3.73 15.04 14.68
C ARG A 81 2.62 14.81 15.69
#